data_AF-A0A067CEI9-F1
#
_entry.id   AF-A0A067CEI9-F1
#
_cell.length_a   1.000
_cell.length_b   1.000
_cell.length_c   1.000
_cell.angle_alpha   90.00
_cell.angle_beta   90.00
_cell.angle_gamma   90.00
#
_symmetry.space_group_name_H-M   'P 1'
#
loop_
_entity.id
_entity.type
_entity.pdbx_description
1 polymer ?
#
loop_
_entity_poly.entity_id
_entity_poly.type
_entity_poly.pdbx_seq_one_letter_code
_entity_poly.pdbx_strand_id
1 'polypeptide(L)'
;MELRVDEVLDWLPPADDESLAFLDDVLPLAKPQTKPKRVRVNRMAAELLELRAAESHLEDEVARLRARRSCKASSKWHNLSIAQNALKRKALRENDELRAALTEQSAFRDYLERAFRRLPWSLHKQLQDTKWRDLTLDANADERIAAIHAIADRQYALLASEMIAAGLGRVVSEGIRSRTIQGAVATIAAAAHQTILDRRRLTATHGKRTTFHVDDDTTYIRDELVHPNGVIKVVSGMITKRYIHPTSGAVAIIWRSVLHDEAGPIEPGVFTNNEHGWVEYSPCSDGVTRYKAYLRATSPTPVDELDTLSNLVDMLRIDPAHRSTDVTIDGITETISKTFVSLFTQFEQEVHAKCAA
;
A
#
# COMPACT_ATOMS: atom_id res chain seq x y z
N MET A 1 -21.20 -51.91 61.63
CA MET A 1 -20.50 -51.27 62.76
C MET A 1 -19.03 -51.63 62.56
N GLU A 2 -18.28 -50.72 61.93
CA GLU A 2 -16.88 -50.93 61.56
C GLU A 2 -16.02 -51.01 62.83
N LEU A 3 -15.29 -52.11 62.99
CA LEU A 3 -14.23 -52.26 63.97
C LEU A 3 -12.94 -52.50 63.19
N ARG A 4 -11.94 -51.63 63.43
CA ARG A 4 -10.66 -51.60 62.72
C ARG A 4 -9.81 -52.80 63.13
N VAL A 5 -9.10 -53.37 62.15
CA VAL A 5 -8.20 -54.52 62.31
C VAL A 5 -7.03 -54.23 63.27
N ASP A 6 -6.78 -52.95 63.56
CA ASP A 6 -5.69 -52.49 64.42
C ASP A 6 -5.96 -52.66 65.93
N GLU A 7 -7.19 -53.01 66.37
CA GLU A 7 -7.50 -53.19 67.80
C GLU A 7 -7.41 -54.65 68.29
N VAL A 8 -7.20 -55.62 67.39
CA VAL A 8 -7.12 -57.06 67.75
C VAL A 8 -5.68 -57.50 68.05
N LEU A 9 -4.67 -56.76 67.60
CA LEU A 9 -3.26 -57.09 67.89
C LEU A 9 -2.78 -56.66 69.28
N ASP A 10 -3.54 -55.81 69.99
CA ASP A 10 -3.19 -55.34 71.35
C ASP A 10 -3.64 -56.28 72.48
N TRP A 11 -4.27 -57.42 72.15
CA TRP A 11 -4.77 -58.41 73.13
C TRP A 11 -3.94 -59.71 73.20
N LEU A 12 -2.83 -59.79 72.47
CA LEU A 12 -1.91 -60.91 72.60
C LEU A 12 -0.83 -60.58 73.64
N PRO A 13 -0.67 -61.41 74.69
CA PRO A 13 0.42 -61.24 75.63
C PRO A 13 1.76 -61.36 74.88
N PRO A 14 2.78 -60.58 75.28
CA PRO A 14 4.08 -60.62 74.64
C PRO A 14 4.65 -62.04 74.72
N ALA A 15 5.23 -62.52 73.63
CA ALA A 15 5.87 -63.83 73.61
C ALA A 15 7.09 -63.81 74.55
N ASP A 16 6.93 -64.40 75.72
CA ASP A 16 8.03 -64.64 76.65
C ASP A 16 8.93 -65.77 76.11
N ASP A 17 10.22 -65.49 76.00
CA ASP A 17 11.29 -66.29 75.36
C ASP A 17 11.62 -67.64 76.06
N GLU A 18 10.78 -68.16 76.97
CA GLU A 18 11.08 -69.35 77.77
C GLU A 18 10.47 -70.68 77.26
N SER A 19 9.69 -70.65 76.19
CA SER A 19 8.96 -71.83 75.68
C SER A 19 9.82 -72.87 74.94
N LEU A 20 11.14 -72.69 74.86
CA LEU A 20 12.09 -73.62 74.23
C LEU A 20 13.23 -74.08 75.14
N ALA A 21 13.15 -73.83 76.45
CA ALA A 21 14.22 -74.15 77.40
C ALA A 21 14.44 -75.66 77.67
N PHE A 22 13.60 -76.56 77.14
CA PHE A 22 13.71 -78.01 77.41
C PHE A 22 14.75 -78.74 76.54
N LEU A 23 15.29 -78.10 75.50
CA LEU A 23 16.18 -78.76 74.52
C LEU A 23 17.68 -78.72 74.88
N ASP A 24 18.09 -78.00 75.93
CA ASP A 24 19.51 -77.76 76.25
C ASP A 24 20.12 -78.71 77.31
N ASP A 25 19.38 -79.70 77.82
CA ASP A 25 19.75 -80.46 79.02
C ASP A 25 20.48 -81.80 78.81
N VAL A 26 21.17 -82.02 77.67
CA VAL A 26 21.96 -83.26 77.46
C VAL A 26 23.36 -82.98 76.91
N LEU A 27 24.28 -82.65 77.83
CA LEU A 27 25.71 -83.03 77.92
C LEU A 27 26.63 -81.85 78.38
N PRO A 28 27.49 -82.05 79.41
CA PRO A 28 28.33 -80.99 79.94
C PRO A 28 29.66 -80.86 79.19
N LEU A 29 29.83 -79.80 78.39
CA LEU A 29 31.15 -79.31 77.97
C LEU A 29 31.35 -77.86 78.42
N ALA A 30 32.58 -77.57 78.86
CA ALA A 30 33.00 -76.39 79.59
C ALA A 30 32.60 -75.03 78.98
N LYS A 31 32.23 -74.07 79.85
CA LYS A 31 31.89 -72.68 79.52
C LYS A 31 33.06 -71.89 78.91
N PRO A 32 32.84 -71.11 77.83
CA PRO A 32 33.71 -69.99 77.49
C PRO A 32 33.02 -68.63 77.71
N GLN A 33 33.84 -67.65 78.06
CA GLN A 33 33.51 -66.25 78.35
C GLN A 33 32.62 -65.60 77.27
N THR A 34 31.49 -65.00 77.67
CA THR A 34 30.60 -64.25 76.77
C THR A 34 31.17 -62.88 76.42
N LYS A 35 31.50 -62.68 75.13
CA LYS A 35 31.91 -61.42 74.52
C LYS A 35 30.72 -60.44 74.42
N PRO A 36 30.92 -59.11 74.39
CA PRO A 36 29.82 -58.13 74.29
C PRO A 36 28.98 -58.35 73.02
N LYS A 37 27.63 -58.33 73.18
CA LYS A 37 26.67 -58.42 72.06
C LYS A 37 26.96 -57.32 71.05
N ARG A 38 27.46 -57.70 69.86
CA ARG A 38 27.60 -56.80 68.72
C ARG A 38 26.20 -56.31 68.31
N VAL A 39 25.90 -55.04 68.58
CA VAL A 39 24.71 -54.36 68.06
C VAL A 39 24.82 -54.36 66.54
N ARG A 40 23.92 -55.08 65.88
CA ARG A 40 23.85 -55.17 64.42
C ARG A 40 23.25 -53.87 63.92
N VAL A 41 24.08 -52.84 63.74
CA VAL A 41 23.67 -51.59 63.10
C VAL A 41 23.17 -51.94 61.71
N ASN A 42 21.88 -51.71 61.45
CA ASN A 42 21.29 -51.95 60.16
C ASN A 42 21.83 -50.89 59.19
N ARG A 43 23.02 -51.18 58.63
CA ARG A 43 23.72 -50.29 57.69
C ARG A 43 22.82 -49.85 56.55
N MET A 44 21.97 -50.74 56.06
CA MET A 44 21.02 -50.44 54.99
C MET A 44 19.98 -49.40 55.40
N ALA A 45 19.53 -49.41 56.66
CA ALA A 45 18.61 -48.39 57.17
C ALA A 45 19.30 -47.03 57.37
N ALA A 46 20.57 -47.03 57.80
CA ALA A 46 21.37 -45.81 57.91
C ALA A 46 21.67 -45.21 56.52
N GLU A 47 22.07 -46.05 55.56
CA GLU A 47 22.28 -45.66 54.16
C GLU A 47 21.00 -45.13 53.50
N LEU A 48 19.83 -45.73 53.79
CA LEU A 48 18.55 -45.22 53.30
C LEU A 48 18.21 -43.83 53.87
N LEU A 49 18.55 -43.55 55.12
CA LEU A 49 18.35 -42.23 55.70
C LEU A 49 19.31 -41.20 55.10
N GLU A 50 20.58 -41.56 54.88
CA GLU A 50 21.55 -40.71 54.20
C GLU A 50 21.14 -40.43 52.75
N LEU A 51 20.66 -41.43 52.02
CA LEU A 51 20.18 -41.27 50.64
C LEU A 51 18.93 -40.38 50.59
N ARG A 52 17.98 -40.53 51.53
CA ARG A 52 16.80 -39.65 51.61
C ARG A 52 17.18 -38.21 51.97
N ALA A 53 18.17 -38.02 52.83
CA ALA A 53 18.68 -36.69 53.14
C ALA A 53 19.39 -36.05 51.94
N ALA A 54 20.15 -36.85 51.17
CA ALA A 54 20.78 -36.41 49.93
C ALA A 54 19.77 -36.11 48.83
N GLU A 55 18.71 -36.91 48.70
CA GLU A 55 17.59 -36.69 47.78
C GLU A 55 16.89 -35.38 48.11
N SER A 56 16.49 -35.19 49.37
CA SER A 56 15.87 -33.94 49.83
C SER A 56 16.76 -32.72 49.57
N HIS A 57 18.06 -32.83 49.84
CA HIS A 57 19.01 -31.75 49.54
C HIS A 57 19.15 -31.47 48.03
N LEU A 58 19.17 -32.51 47.19
CA LEU A 58 19.24 -32.34 45.73
C LEU A 58 17.94 -31.79 45.16
N GLU A 59 16.79 -32.17 45.70
CA GLU A 59 15.49 -31.62 45.35
C GLU A 59 15.42 -30.12 45.68
N ASP A 60 15.90 -29.72 46.87
CA ASP A 60 16.01 -28.33 47.27
C ASP A 60 16.96 -27.55 46.37
N GLU A 61 18.12 -28.12 46.01
CA GLU A 61 19.08 -27.46 45.12
C GLU A 61 18.54 -27.35 43.68
N VAL A 62 17.80 -28.36 43.20
CA VAL A 62 17.08 -28.29 41.92
C VAL A 62 15.99 -27.23 41.96
N ALA A 63 15.21 -27.15 43.04
CA ALA A 63 14.20 -26.12 43.22
C ALA A 63 14.83 -24.72 43.22
N ARG A 64 15.96 -24.55 43.92
CA ARG A 64 16.72 -23.31 43.98
C ARG A 64 17.30 -22.91 42.63
N LEU A 65 17.87 -23.85 41.88
CA LEU A 65 18.40 -23.62 40.53
C LEU A 65 17.29 -23.31 39.52
N ARG A 66 16.12 -23.96 39.64
CA ARG A 66 14.93 -23.67 38.82
C ARG A 66 14.37 -22.28 39.13
N ALA A 67 14.27 -21.90 40.41
CA ALA A 67 13.90 -20.55 40.81
C ALA A 67 14.90 -19.52 40.26
N ARG A 68 16.21 -19.77 40.35
CA ARG A 68 17.26 -18.89 39.81
C ARG A 68 17.24 -18.77 38.28
N ARG A 69 16.82 -19.82 37.55
CA ARG A 69 16.56 -19.76 36.09
C ARG A 69 15.29 -18.97 35.77
N SER A 70 14.24 -19.12 36.56
CA SER A 70 12.99 -18.34 36.43
C SER A 70 13.21 -16.84 36.62
N CYS A 71 14.12 -16.45 37.52
CA CYS A 71 14.48 -15.06 37.81
C CYS A 71 15.33 -14.37 36.71
N LYS A 72 15.80 -15.09 35.68
CA LYS A 72 16.34 -14.43 34.49
C LYS A 72 15.15 -13.92 33.67
N ALA A 73 14.61 -12.77 34.07
CA ALA A 73 13.67 -12.01 33.26
C ALA A 73 14.23 -12.01 31.84
N SER A 74 13.44 -12.54 30.91
CA SER A 74 13.75 -12.57 29.49
C SER A 74 14.46 -11.27 29.12
N SER A 75 15.74 -11.36 28.74
CA SER A 75 16.52 -10.15 28.49
C SER A 75 15.75 -9.31 27.47
N LYS A 76 15.77 -7.98 27.60
CA LYS A 76 15.06 -7.10 26.66
C LYS A 76 15.32 -7.49 25.19
N TRP A 77 16.53 -7.96 24.90
CA TRP A 77 16.96 -8.50 23.62
C TRP A 77 16.36 -9.86 23.26
N HIS A 78 16.15 -10.76 24.22
CA HIS A 78 15.43 -12.01 23.99
C HIS A 78 13.98 -11.74 23.56
N ASN A 79 13.25 -10.90 24.31
CA ASN A 79 11.89 -10.49 23.92
C ASN A 79 11.87 -9.77 22.56
N LEU A 80 12.82 -8.87 22.30
CA LEU A 80 12.93 -8.18 21.02
C LEU A 80 13.21 -9.16 19.87
N SER A 81 14.07 -10.17 20.08
CA SER A 81 14.38 -11.18 19.07
C SER A 81 13.16 -12.05 18.74
N ILE A 82 12.34 -12.41 19.74
CA ILE A 82 11.09 -13.13 19.54
C ILE A 82 10.11 -12.27 18.75
N ALA A 83 9.94 -11.00 19.13
CA ALA A 83 9.06 -10.07 18.43
C ALA A 83 9.49 -9.84 16.97
N GLN A 84 10.79 -9.62 16.73
CA GLN A 84 11.33 -9.47 15.38
C GLN A 84 11.18 -10.74 14.54
N ASN A 85 11.38 -11.93 15.13
CA ASN A 85 11.18 -13.18 14.42
C ASN A 85 9.69 -13.42 14.10
N ALA A 86 8.78 -13.04 14.99
CA ALA A 86 7.34 -13.10 14.74
C ALA A 86 6.92 -12.17 13.59
N LEU A 87 7.43 -10.93 13.56
CA LEU A 87 7.21 -9.98 12.47
C LEU A 87 7.77 -10.50 11.15
N LYS A 88 9.01 -11.02 11.14
CA LYS A 88 9.61 -11.65 9.96
C LYS A 88 8.76 -12.80 9.43
N ARG A 89 8.31 -13.70 10.31
CA ARG A 89 7.45 -14.83 9.92
C ARG A 89 6.09 -14.38 9.39
N LYS A 90 5.55 -13.26 9.88
CA LYS A 90 4.34 -12.66 9.31
C LYS A 90 4.59 -12.11 7.91
N ALA A 91 5.65 -11.33 7.73
CA ALA A 91 6.03 -10.77 6.43
C ALA A 91 6.32 -11.86 5.38
N LEU A 92 6.94 -12.98 5.77
CA LEU A 92 7.17 -14.10 4.86
C LEU A 92 5.86 -14.77 4.40
N ARG A 93 4.90 -14.95 5.31
CA ARG A 93 3.58 -15.50 4.94
C ARG A 93 2.85 -14.57 3.98
N GLU A 94 2.81 -13.27 4.28
CA GLU A 94 2.21 -12.28 3.38
C GLU A 94 2.93 -12.24 2.02
N ASN A 95 4.25 -12.38 1.99
CA ASN A 95 5.00 -12.44 0.74
C ASN A 95 4.65 -13.70 -0.08
N ASP A 96 4.52 -14.85 0.57
CA ASP A 96 4.11 -16.10 -0.08
C ASP A 96 2.67 -16.02 -0.61
N GLU A 97 1.76 -15.41 0.15
CA GLU A 97 0.37 -15.13 -0.29
C GLU A 97 0.33 -14.19 -1.51
N LEU A 98 1.11 -13.10 -1.49
CA LEU A 98 1.21 -12.16 -2.61
C LEU A 98 1.82 -12.82 -3.84
N ARG A 99 2.84 -13.65 -3.67
CA ARG A 99 3.42 -14.43 -4.78
C ARG A 99 2.42 -15.40 -5.36
N ALA A 100 1.65 -16.10 -4.52
CA ALA A 100 0.58 -16.98 -4.98
C ALA A 100 -0.48 -16.19 -5.79
N ALA A 101 -0.93 -15.05 -5.28
CA ALA A 101 -1.88 -14.18 -5.98
C ALA A 101 -1.32 -13.67 -7.33
N LEU A 102 -0.04 -13.29 -7.38
CA LEU A 102 0.63 -12.91 -8.62
C LEU A 102 0.70 -14.06 -9.62
N THR A 103 1.01 -15.28 -9.16
CA THR A 103 1.01 -16.46 -10.03
C THR A 103 -0.38 -16.75 -10.59
N GLU A 104 -1.43 -16.62 -9.76
CA GLU A 104 -2.81 -16.78 -10.20
C GLU A 104 -3.22 -15.72 -11.23
N GLN A 105 -2.90 -14.45 -10.97
CA GLN A 105 -3.14 -13.36 -11.93
C GLN A 105 -2.41 -13.58 -13.25
N SER A 106 -1.15 -14.03 -13.21
CA SER A 106 -0.38 -14.33 -14.42
C SER A 106 -1.00 -15.49 -15.20
N ALA A 107 -1.45 -16.55 -14.52
CA ALA A 107 -2.13 -17.67 -15.14
C ALA A 107 -3.48 -17.27 -15.76
N PHE A 108 -4.22 -16.38 -15.08
CA PHE A 108 -5.47 -15.83 -15.58
C PHE A 108 -5.27 -14.94 -16.81
N ARG A 109 -4.25 -14.08 -16.80
CA ARG A 109 -3.83 -13.31 -17.98
C ARG A 109 -3.52 -14.24 -19.15
N ASP A 110 -2.69 -15.25 -18.94
CA ASP A 110 -2.29 -16.19 -20.00
C ASP A 110 -3.47 -17.03 -20.51
N TYR A 111 -4.46 -17.29 -19.65
CA TYR A 111 -5.74 -17.88 -20.04
C TYR A 111 -6.55 -16.92 -20.93
N LEU A 112 -6.70 -15.66 -20.52
CA LEU A 112 -7.39 -14.64 -21.29
C LEU A 112 -6.71 -14.43 -22.65
N GLU A 113 -5.40 -14.30 -22.72
CA GLU A 113 -4.66 -14.16 -23.99
C GLU A 113 -4.92 -15.33 -24.95
N ARG A 114 -4.95 -16.56 -24.44
CA ARG A 114 -5.29 -17.74 -25.25
C ARG A 114 -6.75 -17.73 -25.70
N ALA A 115 -7.66 -17.27 -24.84
CA ALA A 115 -9.08 -17.10 -25.19
C ALA A 115 -9.26 -16.00 -26.26
N PHE A 116 -8.55 -14.87 -26.14
CA PHE A 116 -8.56 -13.76 -27.09
C PHE A 116 -8.04 -14.16 -28.47
N ARG A 117 -6.96 -14.96 -28.54
CA ARG A 117 -6.46 -15.51 -29.81
C ARG A 117 -7.43 -16.46 -30.52
N ARG A 118 -8.38 -17.03 -29.77
CA ARG A 118 -9.41 -17.97 -30.27
C ARG A 118 -10.74 -17.29 -30.60
N LEU A 119 -10.88 -16.01 -30.29
CA LEU A 119 -12.12 -15.28 -30.55
C LEU A 119 -12.30 -15.01 -32.06
N PRO A 120 -13.55 -15.06 -32.57
CA PRO A 120 -13.85 -14.72 -33.95
C PRO A 120 -13.37 -13.32 -34.30
N TRP A 121 -12.94 -13.13 -35.56
CA TRP A 121 -12.43 -11.84 -36.07
C TRP A 121 -13.38 -10.66 -35.82
N SER A 122 -14.70 -10.89 -35.81
CA SER A 122 -15.70 -9.88 -35.48
C SER A 122 -15.55 -9.32 -34.06
N LEU A 123 -15.19 -10.15 -33.09
CA LEU A 123 -14.90 -9.73 -31.71
C LEU A 123 -13.54 -9.06 -31.59
N HIS A 124 -12.57 -9.48 -32.41
CA HIS A 124 -11.28 -8.77 -32.58
C HIS A 124 -11.48 -7.36 -33.13
N LYS A 125 -12.38 -7.19 -34.11
CA LYS A 125 -12.76 -5.88 -34.65
C LYS A 125 -13.44 -5.02 -33.57
N GLN A 126 -14.29 -5.59 -32.73
CA GLN A 126 -14.87 -4.89 -31.57
C GLN A 126 -13.81 -4.51 -30.52
N LEU A 127 -12.72 -5.27 -30.37
CA LEU A 127 -11.59 -4.87 -29.53
C LEU A 127 -10.73 -3.76 -30.17
N GLN A 128 -10.52 -3.78 -31.49
CA GLN A 128 -9.85 -2.68 -32.19
C GLN A 128 -10.68 -1.39 -32.13
N ASP A 129 -12.00 -1.50 -32.20
CA ASP A 129 -12.97 -0.42 -31.94
C ASP A 129 -12.94 0.08 -30.48
N THR A 130 -12.10 -0.53 -29.62
CA THR A 130 -11.87 -0.10 -28.23
C THR A 130 -10.45 0.43 -27.98
N LYS A 131 -9.58 0.61 -28.98
CA LYS A 131 -8.25 1.21 -28.80
C LYS A 131 -8.29 2.56 -28.08
N TRP A 132 -9.32 3.36 -28.37
CA TRP A 132 -9.57 4.63 -27.70
C TRP A 132 -9.76 4.47 -26.18
N ARG A 133 -10.18 3.29 -25.69
CA ARG A 133 -10.29 3.00 -24.24
C ARG A 133 -8.93 2.95 -23.56
N ASP A 134 -7.90 2.54 -24.29
CA ASP A 134 -6.50 2.55 -23.86
C ASP A 134 -5.83 3.89 -24.19
N LEU A 135 -6.61 4.91 -24.55
CA LEU A 135 -6.15 6.25 -24.91
C LEU A 135 -5.19 6.23 -26.10
N THR A 136 -5.46 5.34 -27.03
CA THR A 136 -4.73 5.18 -28.29
C THR A 136 -5.53 5.80 -29.43
N LEU A 137 -4.87 6.59 -30.26
CA LEU A 137 -5.42 7.14 -31.50
C LEU A 137 -4.91 6.36 -32.72
N ASP A 138 -5.81 6.04 -33.63
CA ASP A 138 -5.50 5.39 -34.90
C ASP A 138 -4.84 6.35 -35.90
N ALA A 139 -4.12 5.78 -36.88
CA ALA A 139 -3.49 6.54 -37.95
C ALA A 139 -4.50 7.08 -38.98
N ASN A 140 -5.65 6.43 -39.10
CA ASN A 140 -6.72 6.82 -40.02
C ASN A 140 -7.47 8.06 -39.50
N ALA A 141 -7.70 9.05 -40.36
CA ALA A 141 -8.28 10.34 -39.97
C ALA A 141 -9.70 10.22 -39.37
N ASP A 142 -10.57 9.41 -39.97
CA ASP A 142 -11.97 9.29 -39.53
C ASP A 142 -12.09 8.56 -38.20
N GLU A 143 -11.35 7.45 -38.05
CA GLU A 143 -11.28 6.66 -36.81
C GLU A 143 -10.64 7.47 -35.68
N ARG A 144 -9.63 8.29 -36.01
CA ARG A 144 -8.99 9.21 -35.07
C ARG A 144 -9.96 10.25 -34.51
N ILE A 145 -10.78 10.87 -35.36
CA ILE A 145 -11.79 11.83 -34.93
C ILE A 145 -12.82 11.15 -34.02
N ALA A 146 -13.31 9.97 -34.41
CA ALA A 146 -14.24 9.20 -33.60
C ALA A 146 -13.64 8.82 -32.23
N ALA A 147 -12.38 8.38 -32.21
CA ALA A 147 -11.64 8.05 -30.99
C ALA A 147 -11.46 9.28 -30.07
N ILE A 148 -11.14 10.45 -30.63
CA ILE A 148 -11.01 11.70 -29.87
C ILE A 148 -12.33 12.04 -29.15
N HIS A 149 -13.46 11.96 -29.85
CA HIS A 149 -14.76 12.17 -29.23
C HIS A 149 -15.09 11.10 -28.18
N ALA A 150 -14.86 9.82 -28.48
CA ALA A 150 -15.15 8.73 -27.55
C ALA A 150 -14.34 8.84 -26.24
N ILE A 151 -13.06 9.22 -26.32
CA ILE A 151 -12.20 9.47 -25.15
C ILE A 151 -12.77 10.62 -24.31
N ALA A 152 -13.10 11.73 -24.96
CA ALA A 152 -13.64 12.91 -24.29
C ALA A 152 -14.99 12.61 -23.62
N ASP A 153 -15.90 11.94 -24.33
CA ASP A 153 -17.25 11.62 -23.85
C ASP A 153 -17.19 10.64 -22.67
N ARG A 154 -16.28 9.65 -22.72
CA ARG A 154 -16.03 8.77 -21.57
C ARG A 154 -15.52 9.57 -20.37
N GLN A 155 -14.58 10.49 -20.56
CA GLN A 155 -14.06 11.29 -19.45
C GLN A 155 -15.15 12.18 -18.85
N TYR A 156 -16.02 12.75 -19.68
CA TYR A 156 -17.16 13.52 -19.22
C TYR A 156 -18.17 12.67 -18.44
N ALA A 157 -18.45 11.43 -18.88
CA ALA A 157 -19.33 10.51 -18.17
C ALA A 157 -18.78 10.08 -16.79
N LEU A 158 -17.46 10.01 -16.63
CA LEU A 158 -16.79 9.67 -15.37
C LEU A 158 -16.76 10.82 -14.36
N LEU A 159 -17.03 12.06 -14.79
CA LEU A 159 -16.94 13.27 -13.97
C LEU A 159 -17.67 13.13 -12.63
N ALA A 160 -18.92 12.66 -12.66
CA ALA A 160 -19.73 12.49 -11.45
C ALA A 160 -19.17 11.40 -10.52
N SER A 161 -18.65 10.30 -11.07
CA SER A 161 -18.09 9.20 -10.29
C SER A 161 -16.73 9.57 -9.68
N GLU A 162 -15.88 10.30 -10.40
CA GLU A 162 -14.59 10.78 -9.90
C GLU A 162 -14.75 11.78 -8.75
N MET A 163 -15.76 12.66 -8.83
CA MET A 163 -16.11 13.57 -7.72
C MET A 163 -16.46 12.84 -6.42
N ILE A 164 -17.14 11.69 -6.54
CA ILE A 164 -17.51 10.87 -5.39
C ILE A 164 -16.30 10.04 -4.92
N ALA A 165 -15.50 9.53 -5.85
CA ALA A 165 -14.40 8.60 -5.59
C ALA A 165 -13.12 9.27 -5.05
N ALA A 166 -12.90 10.57 -5.27
CA ALA A 166 -11.71 11.30 -4.79
C ALA A 166 -11.61 11.44 -3.25
N GLY A 167 -12.45 10.71 -2.50
CA GLY A 167 -12.25 10.42 -1.08
C GLY A 167 -11.27 9.26 -0.85
N LEU A 168 -9.96 9.60 -0.74
CA LEU A 168 -8.80 8.80 -0.28
C LEU A 168 -8.08 7.82 -1.24
N GLY A 169 -6.76 8.01 -1.38
CA GLY A 169 -5.80 6.92 -1.10
C GLY A 169 -4.93 6.34 -2.24
N ARG A 170 -4.05 7.13 -2.87
CA ARG A 170 -2.72 6.71 -3.40
C ARG A 170 -1.92 7.98 -3.75
N VAL A 171 -0.59 7.92 -3.92
CA VAL A 171 0.22 9.09 -4.36
C VAL A 171 -0.19 9.49 -5.79
N VAL A 172 -1.21 10.32 -5.82
CA VAL A 172 -1.85 10.94 -6.95
C VAL A 172 -1.99 12.37 -6.50
N SER A 173 -1.50 13.31 -7.29
CA SER A 173 -1.75 14.70 -7.00
C SER A 173 -3.15 15.05 -7.51
N GLU A 174 -4.11 15.06 -6.60
CA GLU A 174 -5.50 15.41 -6.85
C GLU A 174 -5.78 16.79 -6.27
N GLY A 175 -6.34 17.69 -7.10
CA GLY A 175 -6.76 19.02 -6.67
C GLY A 175 -8.24 19.22 -6.97
N ILE A 176 -9.04 19.55 -5.95
CA ILE A 176 -10.43 19.98 -6.11
C ILE A 176 -10.54 21.43 -5.66
N ARG A 177 -11.10 22.31 -6.50
CA ARG A 177 -11.32 23.72 -6.17
C ARG A 177 -12.72 24.14 -6.56
N SER A 178 -13.37 24.94 -5.71
CA SER A 178 -14.67 25.53 -5.97
C SER A 178 -14.65 27.02 -5.58
N ARG A 179 -14.96 27.91 -6.52
CA ARG A 179 -15.01 29.37 -6.29
C ARG A 179 -16.09 30.02 -7.14
N THR A 180 -16.39 31.28 -6.84
CA THR A 180 -17.31 32.13 -7.60
C THR A 180 -16.55 33.24 -8.33
N ILE A 181 -16.90 33.47 -9.59
CA ILE A 181 -16.35 34.47 -10.49
C ILE A 181 -17.51 35.33 -10.97
N GLN A 182 -17.34 36.65 -11.00
CA GLN A 182 -18.36 37.55 -11.53
C GLN A 182 -18.34 37.54 -13.07
N GLY A 183 -19.52 37.45 -13.69
CA GLY A 183 -19.67 37.48 -15.15
C GLY A 183 -20.52 36.33 -15.71
N ALA A 184 -20.86 36.45 -17.00
CA ALA A 184 -21.65 35.46 -17.71
C ALA A 184 -20.86 34.16 -17.94
N VAL A 185 -21.54 33.01 -17.77
CA VAL A 185 -20.96 31.67 -17.91
C VAL A 185 -20.28 31.48 -19.27
N ALA A 186 -20.89 31.94 -20.36
CA ALA A 186 -20.36 31.78 -21.71
C ALA A 186 -19.02 32.51 -21.89
N THR A 187 -18.91 33.75 -21.42
CA THR A 187 -17.67 34.55 -21.51
C THR A 187 -16.56 33.94 -20.66
N ILE A 188 -16.88 33.55 -19.43
CA ILE A 188 -15.91 32.93 -18.50
C ILE A 188 -15.43 31.60 -19.05
N ALA A 189 -16.33 30.76 -19.56
CA ALA A 189 -15.98 29.46 -20.12
C ALA A 189 -15.15 29.60 -21.41
N ALA A 190 -15.45 30.58 -22.27
CA ALA A 190 -14.65 30.85 -23.46
C ALA A 190 -13.24 31.34 -23.09
N ALA A 191 -13.13 32.27 -22.14
CA ALA A 191 -11.85 32.76 -21.62
C ALA A 191 -11.04 31.61 -20.98
N ALA A 192 -11.70 30.78 -20.17
CA ALA A 192 -11.10 29.59 -19.55
C ALA A 192 -10.58 28.58 -20.57
N HIS A 193 -11.39 28.28 -21.60
CA HIS A 193 -10.98 27.39 -22.68
C HIS A 193 -9.71 27.92 -23.36
N GLN A 194 -9.67 29.22 -23.71
CA GLN A 194 -8.49 29.83 -24.30
C GLN A 194 -7.28 29.84 -23.35
N THR A 195 -7.47 30.11 -22.06
CA THR A 195 -6.40 30.05 -21.06
C THR A 195 -5.81 28.64 -20.95
N ILE A 196 -6.63 27.59 -21.00
CA ILE A 196 -6.15 26.20 -21.00
C ILE A 196 -5.26 25.93 -22.23
N LEU A 197 -5.67 26.43 -23.41
CA LEU A 197 -4.88 26.27 -24.64
C LEU A 197 -3.58 27.10 -24.61
N ASP A 198 -3.65 28.34 -24.11
CA ASP A 198 -2.55 29.30 -24.03
C ASP A 198 -1.51 28.95 -22.97
N ARG A 199 -1.91 28.51 -21.78
CA ARG A 199 -0.95 28.07 -20.74
C ARG A 199 -0.06 26.96 -21.21
N ARG A 200 -0.61 26.05 -22.00
CA ARG A 200 0.17 24.99 -22.61
C ARG A 200 1.19 25.57 -23.60
N ARG A 201 0.98 26.76 -24.20
CA ARG A 201 1.96 27.41 -25.10
C ARG A 201 3.20 27.87 -24.34
N LEU A 202 3.07 28.28 -23.09
CA LEU A 202 4.13 28.95 -22.33
C LEU A 202 5.18 28.00 -21.72
N THR A 203 4.90 26.71 -21.62
CA THR A 203 5.88 25.71 -21.15
C THR A 203 6.86 25.26 -22.24
N ALA A 204 6.66 25.65 -23.50
CA ALA A 204 7.49 25.28 -24.63
C ALA A 204 8.53 26.38 -24.97
N THR A 205 9.57 26.54 -24.15
CA THR A 205 10.76 27.30 -24.61
C THR A 205 11.55 26.52 -25.68
N HIS A 206 11.44 25.19 -25.69
CA HIS A 206 12.11 24.30 -26.64
C HIS A 206 11.17 23.14 -27.01
N GLY A 207 10.48 23.26 -28.15
CA GLY A 207 9.58 22.19 -28.57
C GLY A 207 8.76 22.45 -29.83
N LYS A 208 8.19 21.38 -30.39
CA LYS A 208 7.26 21.43 -31.51
C LYS A 208 5.83 21.27 -30.98
N ARG A 209 4.95 22.19 -31.33
CA ARG A 209 3.51 22.10 -31.07
C ARG A 209 2.75 21.84 -32.36
N THR A 210 1.82 20.90 -32.31
CA THR A 210 0.84 20.66 -33.37
C THR A 210 -0.56 20.73 -32.77
N THR A 211 -1.41 21.55 -33.37
CA THR A 211 -2.80 21.72 -32.95
C THR A 211 -3.71 21.19 -34.06
N PHE A 212 -4.64 20.32 -33.68
CA PHE A 212 -5.66 19.75 -34.55
C PHE A 212 -7.02 20.17 -34.01
N HIS A 213 -7.69 21.07 -34.75
CA HIS A 213 -9.07 21.44 -34.46
C HIS A 213 -9.98 20.39 -35.09
N VAL A 214 -10.70 19.65 -34.24
CA VAL A 214 -11.62 18.59 -34.68
C VAL A 214 -12.97 19.21 -35.02
N ASP A 215 -13.47 20.08 -34.13
CA ASP A 215 -14.66 20.89 -34.31
C ASP A 215 -14.59 22.16 -33.43
N ASP A 216 -15.68 22.92 -33.33
CA ASP A 216 -15.77 24.17 -32.56
C ASP A 216 -15.57 23.98 -31.04
N ASP A 217 -15.81 22.77 -30.54
CA ASP A 217 -15.78 22.44 -29.11
C ASP A 217 -14.65 21.48 -28.74
N THR A 218 -13.95 20.90 -29.71
CA THR A 218 -12.98 19.81 -29.54
C THR A 218 -11.66 20.15 -30.20
N THR A 219 -10.59 20.20 -29.40
CA THR A 219 -9.23 20.43 -29.89
C THR A 219 -8.28 19.36 -29.36
N TYR A 220 -7.45 18.81 -30.25
CA TYR A 220 -6.33 17.96 -29.88
C TYR A 220 -5.02 18.74 -30.06
N ILE A 221 -4.22 18.82 -29.00
CA ILE A 221 -2.88 19.45 -29.04
C ILE A 221 -1.85 18.38 -28.74
N ARG A 222 -0.82 18.32 -29.57
CA ARG A 222 0.36 17.49 -29.33
C ARG A 222 1.60 18.37 -29.23
N ASP A 223 2.26 18.25 -28.09
CA ASP A 223 3.49 18.96 -27.75
C ASP A 223 4.66 17.99 -27.63
N GLU A 224 5.79 18.37 -28.20
CA GLU A 224 7.07 17.70 -28.05
C GLU A 224 8.02 18.68 -27.37
N LEU A 225 8.32 18.45 -26.11
CA LEU A 225 9.16 19.27 -25.26
C LEU A 225 10.51 18.59 -25.05
N VAL A 226 11.59 19.34 -25.16
CA VAL A 226 12.93 18.88 -24.82
C VAL A 226 13.43 19.73 -23.66
N HIS A 227 13.78 19.09 -22.55
CA HIS A 227 14.33 19.79 -21.40
C HIS A 227 15.65 20.49 -21.81
N PRO A 228 15.99 21.68 -21.26
CA PRO A 228 17.19 22.41 -21.65
C PRO A 228 18.53 21.64 -21.49
N ASN A 229 18.57 20.61 -20.65
CA ASN A 229 19.73 19.71 -20.52
C ASN A 229 19.86 18.69 -21.68
N GLY A 230 18.87 18.60 -22.58
CA GLY A 230 18.83 17.66 -23.71
C GLY A 230 18.56 16.20 -23.35
N VAL A 231 18.47 15.86 -22.06
CA VAL A 231 18.37 14.47 -21.57
C VAL A 231 16.91 14.00 -21.54
N ILE A 232 15.98 14.87 -21.14
CA ILE A 232 14.58 14.50 -20.98
C ILE A 232 13.78 15.05 -22.16
N LYS A 233 13.10 14.14 -22.88
CA LYS A 233 12.12 14.48 -23.91
C LYS A 233 10.73 14.09 -23.42
N VAL A 234 9.76 14.96 -23.62
CA VAL A 234 8.36 14.79 -23.24
C VAL A 234 7.47 14.98 -24.45
N VAL A 235 6.64 14.00 -24.75
CA VAL A 235 5.53 14.11 -25.69
C VAL A 235 4.24 14.18 -24.88
N SER A 236 3.41 15.18 -25.14
CA SER A 236 2.12 15.34 -24.49
C SER A 236 1.04 15.52 -25.55
N GLY A 237 0.22 14.49 -25.76
CA GLY A 237 -0.99 14.56 -26.56
C GLY A 237 -2.18 14.83 -25.65
N MET A 238 -2.93 15.90 -25.88
CA MET A 238 -4.06 16.31 -25.04
C MET A 238 -5.30 16.55 -25.88
N ILE A 239 -6.38 15.87 -25.53
CA ILE A 239 -7.72 16.19 -26.02
C ILE A 239 -8.33 17.19 -25.04
N THR A 240 -8.90 18.28 -25.55
CA THR A 240 -9.74 19.22 -24.78
C THR A 240 -11.09 19.32 -25.47
N LYS A 241 -12.18 19.12 -24.72
CA LYS A 241 -13.55 19.20 -25.24
C LYS A 241 -14.47 20.01 -24.33
N ARG A 242 -15.30 20.86 -24.92
CA ARG A 242 -16.31 21.67 -24.24
C ARG A 242 -17.70 21.02 -24.37
N TYR A 243 -18.44 21.02 -23.27
CA TYR A 243 -19.81 20.53 -23.17
C TYR A 243 -20.69 21.63 -22.59
N ILE A 244 -21.86 21.83 -23.19
CA ILE A 244 -22.87 22.77 -22.69
C ILE A 244 -24.06 21.96 -22.21
N HIS A 245 -24.38 22.08 -20.92
CA HIS A 245 -25.51 21.40 -20.33
C HIS A 245 -26.81 22.12 -20.75
N PRO A 246 -27.71 21.46 -21.51
CA PRO A 246 -28.84 22.14 -22.15
C PRO A 246 -29.85 22.72 -21.15
N THR A 247 -30.05 22.07 -20.01
CA THR A 247 -31.06 22.48 -19.01
C THR A 247 -30.57 23.56 -18.04
N SER A 248 -29.31 23.49 -17.59
CA SER A 248 -28.76 24.39 -16.58
C SER A 248 -27.97 25.55 -17.18
N GLY A 249 -27.61 25.48 -18.47
CA GLY A 249 -26.68 26.43 -19.09
C GLY A 249 -25.25 26.33 -18.54
N ALA A 250 -24.95 25.30 -17.75
CA ALA A 250 -23.61 25.05 -17.25
C ALA A 250 -22.67 24.64 -18.40
N VAL A 251 -21.41 25.04 -18.32
CA VAL A 251 -20.39 24.69 -19.32
C VAL A 251 -19.28 23.90 -18.64
N ALA A 252 -19.01 22.70 -19.13
CA ALA A 252 -17.91 21.87 -18.69
C ALA A 252 -16.82 21.81 -19.76
N ILE A 253 -15.56 21.95 -19.36
CA ILE A 253 -14.39 21.78 -20.22
C ILE A 253 -13.61 20.62 -19.63
N ILE A 254 -13.45 19.56 -20.40
CA ILE A 254 -12.67 18.38 -19.99
C ILE A 254 -11.37 18.33 -20.76
N TRP A 255 -10.35 17.72 -20.16
CA TRP A 255 -9.13 17.36 -20.87
C TRP A 255 -8.65 15.96 -20.50
N ARG A 256 -8.10 15.25 -21.48
CA ARG A 256 -7.53 13.91 -21.30
C ARG A 256 -6.29 13.68 -22.16
N SER A 257 -5.26 13.12 -21.56
CA SER A 257 -4.05 12.71 -22.27
C SER A 257 -4.30 11.53 -23.21
N VAL A 258 -3.67 11.57 -24.37
CA VAL A 258 -3.51 10.45 -25.30
C VAL A 258 -2.17 9.80 -25.02
N LEU A 259 -2.17 8.49 -24.78
CA LEU A 259 -0.95 7.75 -24.42
C LEU A 259 -0.23 7.19 -25.64
N HIS A 260 -0.96 6.89 -26.70
CA HIS A 260 -0.41 6.36 -27.94
C HIS A 260 -1.10 7.01 -29.13
N ASP A 261 -0.34 7.34 -30.17
CA ASP A 261 -0.86 7.96 -31.39
C ASP A 261 -0.15 7.34 -32.58
N GLU A 262 -0.87 6.50 -33.34
CA GLU A 262 -0.28 5.75 -34.45
C GLU A 262 0.15 6.66 -35.62
N ALA A 263 -0.47 7.85 -35.77
CA ALA A 263 -0.05 8.85 -36.75
C ALA A 263 1.29 9.53 -36.39
N GLY A 264 1.71 9.42 -35.13
CA GLY A 264 2.98 9.94 -34.63
C GLY A 264 3.52 9.07 -33.51
N PRO A 265 4.15 7.93 -33.81
CA PRO A 265 4.65 7.01 -32.79
C PRO A 265 5.62 7.71 -31.84
N ILE A 266 5.49 7.42 -30.55
CA ILE A 266 6.37 7.95 -29.51
C ILE A 266 7.61 7.04 -29.43
N GLU A 267 8.80 7.63 -29.49
CA GLU A 267 10.05 6.88 -29.38
C GLU A 267 10.17 6.21 -27.99
N PRO A 268 10.71 4.97 -27.92
CA PRO A 268 10.99 4.33 -26.63
C PRO A 268 11.93 5.20 -25.77
N GLY A 269 11.58 5.40 -24.51
CA GLY A 269 12.35 6.25 -23.58
C GLY A 269 11.98 7.73 -23.62
N VAL A 270 11.05 8.13 -24.51
CA VAL A 270 10.42 9.45 -24.45
C VAL A 270 9.22 9.39 -23.52
N PHE A 271 9.11 10.43 -22.71
CA PHE A 271 8.08 10.54 -21.70
C PHE A 271 6.72 10.85 -22.29
N THR A 272 5.66 10.23 -21.75
CA THR A 272 4.27 10.58 -22.10
C THR A 272 3.49 11.00 -20.87
N ASN A 273 2.83 12.14 -20.93
CA ASN A 273 2.01 12.63 -19.83
C ASN A 273 0.71 11.81 -19.69
N ASN A 274 0.31 11.49 -18.46
CA ASN A 274 -0.97 10.86 -18.13
C ASN A 274 -1.74 11.69 -17.11
N GLU A 275 -2.29 12.79 -17.61
CA GLU A 275 -3.16 13.71 -16.88
C GLU A 275 -4.60 13.67 -17.43
N HIS A 276 -5.55 13.98 -16.55
CA HIS A 276 -6.92 14.30 -16.90
C HIS A 276 -7.51 15.26 -15.89
N GLY A 277 -8.55 15.95 -16.31
CA GLY A 277 -9.29 16.83 -15.43
C GLY A 277 -10.42 17.50 -16.14
N TRP A 278 -11.12 18.34 -15.39
CA TRP A 278 -12.24 19.09 -15.89
C TRP A 278 -12.43 20.38 -15.10
N VAL A 279 -13.05 21.36 -15.74
CA VAL A 279 -13.60 22.54 -15.09
C VAL A 279 -15.05 22.70 -15.51
N GLU A 280 -15.94 22.84 -14.54
CA GLU A 280 -17.36 23.11 -14.74
C GLU A 280 -17.67 24.52 -14.26
N TYR A 281 -18.40 25.28 -15.09
CA TYR A 281 -18.94 26.59 -14.80
C TYR A 281 -20.46 26.49 -14.74
N SER A 282 -21.05 26.85 -13.61
CA SER A 282 -22.50 26.83 -13.40
C SER A 282 -23.00 28.25 -13.09
N PRO A 283 -24.13 28.67 -13.68
CA PRO A 283 -24.76 29.94 -13.32
C PRO A 283 -25.23 29.89 -11.87
N CYS A 284 -25.05 30.99 -11.14
CA CYS A 284 -25.60 31.22 -9.81
C CYS A 284 -26.56 32.41 -9.88
N SER A 285 -27.35 32.63 -8.82
CA SER A 285 -28.12 33.87 -8.68
C SER A 285 -27.19 35.09 -8.76
N ASP A 286 -27.73 36.23 -9.21
CA ASP A 286 -27.07 37.55 -9.17
C ASP A 286 -25.92 37.76 -10.17
N GLY A 287 -25.91 37.06 -11.31
CA GLY A 287 -24.90 37.25 -12.36
C GLY A 287 -23.51 36.73 -11.98
N VAL A 288 -23.44 35.90 -10.94
CA VAL A 288 -22.23 35.23 -10.47
C VAL A 288 -22.16 33.83 -11.08
N THR A 289 -21.00 33.44 -11.56
CA THR A 289 -20.72 32.09 -12.05
C THR A 289 -19.93 31.32 -10.99
N ARG A 290 -20.43 30.16 -10.57
CA ARG A 290 -19.66 29.24 -9.74
C ARG A 290 -18.85 28.33 -10.65
N TYR A 291 -17.58 28.13 -10.34
CA TYR A 291 -16.79 27.13 -11.03
C TYR A 291 -16.27 26.07 -10.08
N LYS A 292 -16.16 24.84 -10.58
CA LYS A 292 -15.50 23.71 -9.94
C LYS A 292 -14.41 23.20 -10.86
N ALA A 293 -13.25 22.86 -10.32
CA ALA A 293 -12.16 22.29 -11.08
C ALA A 293 -11.64 21.02 -10.41
N TYR A 294 -11.28 20.07 -11.24
CA TYR A 294 -10.60 18.83 -10.86
C TYR A 294 -9.42 18.59 -11.79
N LEU A 295 -8.31 18.16 -11.21
CA LEU A 295 -7.13 17.75 -11.96
C LEU A 295 -6.51 16.56 -11.26
N ARG A 296 -6.20 15.55 -12.06
CA ARG A 296 -5.46 14.36 -11.66
C ARG A 296 -4.32 14.12 -12.63
N ALA A 297 -3.11 14.11 -12.09
CA ALA A 297 -1.91 13.71 -12.79
C ALA A 297 -1.38 12.44 -12.13
N THR A 298 -1.06 11.43 -12.94
CA THR A 298 -0.39 10.23 -12.44
C THR A 298 1.11 10.40 -12.63
N SER A 299 1.88 10.14 -11.56
CA SER A 299 3.33 10.15 -11.69
C SER A 299 3.76 9.08 -12.72
N PRO A 300 4.62 9.46 -13.66
CA PRO A 300 5.07 8.64 -14.79
C PRO A 300 6.11 7.58 -14.44
N THR A 301 6.68 7.61 -13.23
CA THR A 301 7.72 6.65 -12.80
C THR A 301 7.29 5.81 -11.60
N PRO A 302 7.71 4.53 -11.52
CA PRO A 302 7.81 3.83 -10.25
C PRO A 302 8.66 4.69 -9.31
N VAL A 303 8.31 4.71 -8.03
CA VAL A 303 8.77 5.66 -6.99
C VAL A 303 10.28 5.56 -6.66
N ASP A 304 11.11 4.89 -7.47
CA ASP A 304 12.53 4.64 -7.20
C ASP A 304 13.50 5.70 -7.74
N GLU A 305 13.06 6.67 -8.55
CA GLU A 305 13.92 7.77 -9.04
C GLU A 305 13.36 9.15 -8.66
N LEU A 306 13.58 9.51 -7.39
CA LEU A 306 13.13 10.77 -6.78
C LEU A 306 13.72 12.01 -7.49
N ASP A 307 14.95 11.91 -7.98
CA ASP A 307 15.66 12.99 -8.70
C ASP A 307 15.03 13.29 -10.07
N THR A 308 14.54 12.26 -10.75
CA THR A 308 13.86 12.39 -12.05
C THR A 308 12.52 13.10 -11.89
N LEU A 309 11.79 12.81 -10.79
CA LEU A 309 10.54 13.50 -10.44
C LEU A 309 10.75 14.97 -10.09
N SER A 310 11.81 15.31 -9.34
CA SER A 310 12.12 16.71 -9.01
C SER A 310 12.40 17.55 -10.26
N ASN A 311 13.21 17.01 -11.18
CA ASN A 311 13.49 17.65 -12.47
C ASN A 311 12.24 17.77 -13.36
N LEU A 312 11.31 16.80 -13.27
CA LEU A 312 10.07 16.81 -14.04
C LEU A 312 9.06 17.81 -13.48
N VAL A 313 8.99 17.94 -12.16
CA VAL A 313 8.23 19.01 -11.50
C VAL A 313 8.83 20.37 -11.84
N ASP A 314 10.16 20.51 -11.90
CA ASP A 314 10.83 21.73 -12.39
C ASP A 314 10.51 22.03 -13.86
N MET A 315 10.35 21.02 -14.71
CA MET A 315 9.91 21.18 -16.10
C MET A 315 8.45 21.62 -16.23
N LEU A 316 7.58 21.13 -15.35
CA LEU A 316 6.16 21.48 -15.30
C LEU A 316 5.89 22.80 -14.53
N ARG A 317 6.90 23.35 -13.85
CA ARG A 317 6.79 24.59 -13.06
C ARG A 317 6.77 25.81 -13.98
N ILE A 318 5.74 26.63 -13.80
CA ILE A 318 5.53 27.92 -14.47
C ILE A 318 6.23 29.07 -13.72
N ASP A 319 6.91 28.82 -12.60
CA ASP A 319 7.46 29.88 -11.74
C ASP A 319 8.95 29.67 -11.39
N PRO A 320 9.87 30.55 -11.81
CA PRO A 320 11.33 30.38 -11.66
C PRO A 320 11.86 30.70 -10.24
N ALA A 321 11.00 31.11 -9.29
CA ALA A 321 11.45 31.78 -8.07
C ALA A 321 11.77 30.86 -6.87
N HIS A 322 11.42 29.58 -6.88
CA HIS A 322 11.55 28.72 -5.68
C HIS A 322 12.18 27.34 -6.00
N ARG A 323 13.52 27.28 -6.01
CA ARG A 323 14.27 26.02 -5.93
C ARG A 323 14.32 25.56 -4.48
N SER A 324 13.62 24.47 -4.12
CA SER A 324 13.80 23.82 -2.82
C SER A 324 14.91 22.78 -2.92
N THR A 325 15.91 22.85 -2.03
CA THR A 325 17.12 22.00 -2.04
C THR A 325 17.02 20.77 -1.14
N ASP A 326 15.86 20.47 -0.56
CA ASP A 326 15.69 19.33 0.35
C ASP A 326 14.38 18.59 0.07
N VAL A 327 14.48 17.30 -0.27
CA VAL A 327 13.38 16.53 -0.89
C VAL A 327 13.09 15.28 -0.06
N THR A 328 12.15 15.39 0.88
CA THR A 328 11.47 14.23 1.49
C THR A 328 10.19 13.92 0.71
N ILE A 329 9.67 12.68 0.75
CA ILE A 329 8.42 12.29 0.07
C ILE A 329 7.23 13.16 0.53
N ASP A 330 7.19 13.49 1.83
CA ASP A 330 6.20 14.41 2.40
C ASP A 330 6.41 15.85 1.87
N GLY A 331 7.66 16.30 1.75
CA GLY A 331 8.02 17.57 1.15
C GLY A 331 7.66 17.67 -0.33
N ILE A 332 7.77 16.58 -1.09
CA ILE A 332 7.34 16.51 -2.50
C ILE A 332 5.82 16.65 -2.59
N THR A 333 5.09 15.91 -1.78
CA THR A 333 3.62 15.94 -1.81
C THR A 333 3.09 17.32 -1.42
N GLU A 334 3.71 17.96 -0.42
CA GLU A 334 3.39 19.33 -0.02
C GLU A 334 3.77 20.35 -1.11
N THR A 335 4.94 20.18 -1.73
CA THR A 335 5.40 21.04 -2.83
C THR A 335 4.50 20.92 -4.04
N ILE A 336 4.11 19.71 -4.41
CA ILE A 336 3.16 19.43 -5.49
C ILE A 336 1.81 20.10 -5.18
N SER A 337 1.30 19.92 -3.96
CA SER A 337 0.04 20.55 -3.53
C SER A 337 0.10 22.09 -3.59
N LYS A 338 1.21 22.70 -3.12
CA LYS A 338 1.43 24.16 -3.20
C LYS A 338 1.53 24.63 -4.65
N THR A 339 2.22 23.89 -5.52
CA THR A 339 2.28 24.21 -6.95
C THR A 339 0.89 24.16 -7.58
N PHE A 340 0.04 23.19 -7.25
CA PHE A 340 -1.34 23.15 -7.74
C PHE A 340 -2.16 24.35 -7.30
N VAL A 341 -2.06 24.75 -6.03
CA VAL A 341 -2.74 25.95 -5.52
C VAL A 341 -2.28 27.21 -6.26
N SER A 342 -0.97 27.35 -6.50
CA SER A 342 -0.42 28.46 -7.28
C SER A 342 -0.93 28.44 -8.72
N LEU A 343 -0.88 27.28 -9.39
CA LEU A 343 -1.36 27.09 -10.75
C LEU A 343 -2.83 27.48 -10.91
N PHE A 344 -3.72 27.03 -10.01
CA PHE A 344 -5.12 27.42 -10.06
C PHE A 344 -5.34 28.90 -9.79
N THR A 345 -4.53 29.53 -8.94
CA THR A 345 -4.64 30.96 -8.62
C THR A 345 -4.23 31.82 -9.81
N GLN A 346 -3.13 31.46 -10.48
CA GLN A 346 -2.68 32.16 -11.67
C GLN A 346 -3.63 31.89 -12.87
N PHE A 347 -4.22 30.69 -12.96
CA PHE A 347 -5.27 30.39 -13.95
C PHE A 347 -6.48 31.31 -13.77
N GLU A 348 -6.96 31.47 -12.53
CA GLU A 348 -8.05 32.40 -12.23
C GLU A 348 -7.72 33.83 -12.65
N GLN A 349 -6.51 34.31 -12.35
CA GLN A 349 -6.08 35.66 -12.72
C GLN A 349 -6.08 35.87 -14.24
N GLU A 350 -5.59 34.89 -15.01
CA GLU A 350 -5.58 34.95 -16.47
C GLU A 350 -7.00 34.91 -17.07
N VAL A 351 -7.88 34.06 -16.52
CA VAL A 351 -9.30 34.04 -16.92
C VAL A 351 -9.96 35.37 -16.61
N HIS A 352 -9.74 35.93 -15.43
CA HIS A 352 -10.26 37.25 -15.05
C HIS A 352 -9.74 38.35 -15.98
N ALA A 353 -8.46 38.36 -16.30
CA ALA A 353 -7.86 39.33 -17.20
C ALA A 353 -8.46 39.27 -18.61
N LYS A 354 -8.69 38.05 -19.14
CA LYS A 354 -9.33 37.85 -20.46
C LYS A 354 -10.82 38.17 -20.48
N CYS A 355 -11.52 38.11 -19.34
CA CYS A 355 -12.90 38.53 -19.23
C CYS A 355 -13.06 40.06 -19.11
N ALA A 356 -12.00 40.77 -18.70
CA ALA A 356 -12.00 42.23 -18.51
C ALA A 356 -11.49 43.00 -19.74
N ALA A 357 -10.81 42.32 -20.66
CA ALA A 357 -10.39 42.81 -21.97
C ALA A 357 -11.52 42.60 -22.99
#